data_AF-A0AAV9QEA1-F1
#
_entry.id   AF-A0AAV9QEA1-F1
#
_cell.length_a   1.000
_cell.length_b   1.000
_cell.length_c   1.000
_cell.angle_alpha   90.00
_cell.angle_beta   90.00
_cell.angle_gamma   90.00
#
_symmetry.space_group_name_H-M   'P 1'
#
loop_
_entity.id
_entity.type
_entity.pdbx_description
1 polymer ?
#
loop_
_entity_poly.entity_id
_entity_poly.type
_entity_poly.pdbx_seq_one_letter_code
_entity_poly.pdbx_strand_id
1 'polypeptide(L)'
;MLDRWPTTSNASDLEMPRQVISAQAQVLLNYMCNDIATVPANRSQAYCCVPYTNPHFLQKAFLITGACMMVYPILVLMIQVRLNSSHNPSSRYVARPTRLIWASATVSFAAIYCFAADRTAYFEKNPKGVDQNMFMCLSAAALLAGLATSKKSYSAPANTGAKPYSSRQQPLSRGQTEEWKGWMQITILLYHYFGMSKVLWVYQFIRLCVSSYLFMTGYGHTIYFLETKDFSLQRAVNVLLRTNLLNVVLAFVMGTHYDLYYFPALSTVWFLIIWFTIPKNAAIQANTWRLMSRIVLSSAIVSLAIRYGEVMETWLAIINDLGLGMPVIDGREFLFRFSLDAYVVYFDFARSTGPN
;
A
#
# COMPACT_ATOMS: atom_id res chain seq x y z
N MET A 1 -3.77 11.17 38.90
CA MET A 1 -4.41 9.90 38.48
C MET A 1 -3.77 8.66 39.13
N LEU A 2 -2.56 8.78 39.69
CA LEU A 2 -1.92 7.76 40.54
C LEU A 2 -2.54 7.66 41.96
N ASP A 3 -3.25 8.71 42.43
CA ASP A 3 -3.86 8.74 43.78
C ASP A 3 -5.18 7.96 43.93
N ARG A 4 -5.60 7.21 42.89
CA ARG A 4 -6.75 6.30 42.95
C ARG A 4 -6.36 4.85 42.65
N TRP A 5 -5.10 4.49 42.91
CA TRP A 5 -4.77 3.08 43.02
C TRP A 5 -5.37 2.54 44.33
N PRO A 6 -6.05 1.38 44.31
CA PRO A 6 -6.56 0.79 45.53
C PRO A 6 -5.34 0.30 46.34
N THR A 7 -4.85 1.13 47.25
CA THR A 7 -3.77 0.76 48.19
C THR A 7 -4.27 -0.12 49.34
N THR A 8 -5.49 -0.64 49.25
CA THR A 8 -6.07 -1.51 50.28
C THR A 8 -6.93 -2.58 49.63
N SER A 9 -6.32 -3.69 49.23
CA SER A 9 -7.01 -4.97 49.30
C SER A 9 -6.33 -5.78 50.41
N ASN A 10 -7.04 -5.95 51.52
CA ASN A 10 -6.70 -7.00 52.49
C ASN A 10 -6.47 -8.31 51.73
N ALA A 11 -5.38 -8.99 52.08
CA ALA A 11 -4.82 -10.15 51.39
C ALA A 11 -5.69 -11.42 51.43
N SER A 12 -7.00 -11.32 51.62
CA SER A 12 -7.85 -12.47 51.95
C SER A 12 -9.09 -12.69 51.09
N ASP A 13 -9.44 -11.88 50.08
CA ASP A 13 -10.71 -12.14 49.34
C ASP A 13 -10.75 -11.80 47.84
N LEU A 14 -9.63 -11.54 47.17
CA LEU A 14 -9.61 -11.58 45.71
C LEU A 14 -8.36 -12.29 45.22
N GLU A 15 -8.52 -13.58 44.90
CA GLU A 15 -7.68 -14.20 43.88
C GLU A 15 -7.95 -13.49 42.55
N MET A 16 -7.37 -12.30 42.38
CA MET A 16 -7.34 -11.67 41.08
C MET A 16 -6.64 -12.65 40.14
N PRO A 17 -7.29 -13.04 39.02
CA PRO A 17 -6.71 -13.99 38.10
C PRO A 17 -5.31 -13.52 37.73
N ARG A 18 -4.32 -14.42 37.71
CA ARG A 18 -2.91 -14.10 37.40
C ARG A 18 -2.75 -13.22 36.15
N GLN A 19 -3.66 -13.36 35.18
CA GLN A 19 -3.76 -12.57 33.96
C GLN A 19 -4.04 -11.08 34.20
N VAL A 20 -4.87 -10.74 35.19
CA VAL A 20 -5.20 -9.36 35.55
C VAL A 20 -4.00 -8.68 36.21
N ILE A 21 -3.33 -9.39 37.12
CA ILE A 21 -2.12 -8.90 37.79
C ILE A 21 -0.99 -8.68 36.77
N SER A 22 -0.79 -9.61 35.83
CA SER A 22 0.22 -9.45 34.78
C SER A 22 -0.07 -8.28 33.85
N ALA A 23 -1.33 -8.06 33.48
CA ALA A 23 -1.74 -6.93 32.64
C ALA A 23 -1.54 -5.58 33.36
N GLN A 24 -1.93 -5.50 34.64
CA GLN A 24 -1.71 -4.30 35.45
C GLN A 24 -0.22 -3.99 35.63
N ALA A 25 0.60 -5.02 35.88
CA ALA A 25 2.05 -4.88 35.99
C ALA A 25 2.68 -4.41 34.67
N GLN A 26 2.25 -4.94 33.52
CA GLN A 26 2.71 -4.49 32.21
C GLN A 26 2.33 -3.03 31.93
N VAL A 27 1.10 -2.61 32.27
CA VAL A 27 0.67 -1.21 32.10
C VAL A 27 1.49 -0.27 32.98
N LEU A 28 1.68 -0.62 34.26
CA LEU A 28 2.46 0.18 35.19
C LEU A 28 3.93 0.26 34.77
N LEU A 29 4.53 -0.86 34.38
CA LEU A 29 5.92 -0.92 33.93
C LEU A 29 6.13 -0.11 32.65
N ASN A 30 5.23 -0.23 31.67
CA ASN A 30 5.28 0.59 30.46
C ASN A 30 5.12 2.08 30.78
N TYR A 31 4.24 2.44 31.71
CA TYR A 31 4.04 3.83 32.13
C TYR A 31 5.30 4.42 32.79
N MET A 32 5.92 3.70 33.74
CA MET A 32 7.15 4.14 34.40
C MET A 32 8.33 4.20 33.44
N CYS A 33 8.45 3.21 32.56
CA CYS A 33 9.59 3.08 31.67
C CYS A 33 9.57 4.11 30.52
N ASN A 34 8.38 4.57 30.10
CA ASN A 34 8.23 5.64 29.11
C ASN A 34 8.84 6.98 29.56
N ASP A 35 8.98 7.23 30.86
CA ASP A 35 9.56 8.45 31.43
C ASP A 35 11.09 8.38 31.52
N ILE A 36 11.64 7.17 31.63
CA ILE A 36 13.07 6.91 31.88
C ILE A 36 13.82 6.61 30.57
N ALA A 37 13.19 5.92 29.63
CA ALA A 37 13.86 5.46 28.41
C ALA A 37 13.82 6.54 27.33
N THR A 38 14.94 7.23 27.12
CA THR A 38 15.17 8.12 25.97
C THR A 38 15.45 7.29 24.71
N VAL A 39 14.54 6.40 24.32
CA VAL A 39 14.63 5.73 23.01
C VAL A 39 14.15 6.74 21.96
N PRO A 40 14.95 7.06 20.93
CA PRO A 40 14.51 7.97 19.89
C PRO A 40 13.22 7.45 19.24
N ALA A 41 12.17 8.28 19.26
CA ALA A 41 10.80 7.96 18.83
C ALA A 41 10.70 7.43 17.38
N ASN A 42 11.76 7.59 16.59
CA ASN A 42 11.81 7.26 15.17
C ASN A 42 12.23 5.81 14.89
N ARG A 43 12.55 4.99 15.90
CA ARG A 43 12.86 3.56 15.70
C ARG A 43 11.67 2.70 16.09
N SER A 44 10.96 2.20 15.08
CA SER A 44 9.78 1.31 15.11
C SER A 44 9.97 -0.07 15.79
N GLN A 45 11.07 -0.27 16.51
CA GLN A 45 11.46 -1.55 17.10
C GLN A 45 11.36 -1.59 18.64
N ALA A 46 11.08 -0.47 19.29
CA ALA A 46 10.86 -0.44 20.73
C ALA A 46 9.36 -0.55 21.05
N TYR A 47 8.95 -1.75 21.49
CA TYR A 47 7.54 -2.10 21.79
C TYR A 47 7.15 -1.82 23.26
N CYS A 48 8.15 -1.64 24.13
CA CYS A 48 8.01 -1.25 25.52
C CYS A 48 8.80 0.03 25.75
N CYS A 49 8.37 0.86 26.71
CA CYS A 49 9.10 2.05 27.15
C CYS A 49 9.27 3.16 26.07
N VAL A 50 8.33 3.30 25.13
CA VAL A 50 8.32 4.43 24.20
C VAL A 50 7.13 5.33 24.53
N PRO A 51 7.36 6.63 24.83
CA PRO A 51 6.26 7.55 25.07
C PRO A 51 5.38 7.68 23.82
N TYR A 52 4.07 7.63 24.02
CA TYR A 52 3.11 7.89 22.96
C TYR A 52 3.22 9.36 22.54
N THR A 53 3.84 9.60 21.38
CA THR A 53 3.98 10.94 20.82
C THR A 53 2.60 11.47 20.44
N ASN A 54 2.24 12.63 20.99
CA ASN A 54 1.02 13.31 20.58
C ASN A 54 1.08 13.67 19.09
N PRO A 55 0.04 13.36 18.30
CA PRO A 55 0.03 13.67 16.89
C PRO A 55 0.12 15.18 16.67
N HIS A 56 0.79 15.59 15.59
CA HIS A 56 0.86 16.99 15.18
C HIS A 56 -0.54 17.55 14.90
N PHE A 57 -0.68 18.87 14.92
CA PHE A 57 -1.95 19.53 14.63
C PHE A 57 -2.55 19.08 13.28
N LEU A 58 -1.72 18.94 12.24
CA LEU A 58 -2.16 18.47 10.92
C LEU A 58 -2.63 17.00 10.93
N GLN A 59 -1.95 16.13 11.67
CA GLN A 59 -2.37 14.73 11.84
C GLN A 59 -3.70 14.64 12.61
N LYS A 60 -3.86 15.43 13.67
CA LYS A 60 -5.12 15.54 14.42
C LYS A 60 -6.26 16.02 13.53
N ALA A 61 -6.03 17.09 12.74
CA ALA A 61 -7.01 17.60 11.80
C ALA A 61 -7.42 16.52 10.79
N PHE A 62 -6.45 15.80 10.21
CA PHE A 62 -6.72 14.72 9.25
C PHE A 62 -7.52 13.58 9.87
N LEU A 63 -7.18 13.15 11.09
CA LEU A 63 -7.92 12.10 11.82
C LEU A 63 -9.35 12.53 12.13
N ILE A 64 -9.57 13.77 12.57
CA ILE A 64 -10.90 14.33 12.84
C ILE A 64 -11.71 14.40 11.55
N THR A 65 -11.13 14.92 10.46
CA THR A 65 -11.79 14.96 9.15
C THR A 65 -12.15 13.56 8.66
N GLY A 66 -11.24 12.60 8.78
CA GLY A 66 -11.48 11.20 8.45
C GLY A 66 -12.62 10.58 9.26
N ALA A 67 -12.70 10.88 10.56
CA ALA A 67 -13.77 10.42 11.43
C ALA A 67 -15.13 11.02 11.02
N CYS A 68 -15.18 12.31 10.70
CA CYS A 68 -16.38 12.96 10.16
C CYS A 68 -16.83 12.32 8.83
N MET A 69 -15.89 12.03 7.93
CA MET A 69 -16.18 11.39 6.65
C MET A 69 -16.68 9.95 6.80
N MET A 70 -16.26 9.24 7.84
CA MET A 70 -16.77 7.91 8.18
C MET A 70 -18.19 7.96 8.77
N VAL A 71 -18.47 8.91 9.66
CA VAL A 71 -19.77 9.04 10.34
C VAL A 71 -20.85 9.58 9.41
N TYR A 72 -20.51 10.50 8.51
CA TYR A 72 -21.47 11.14 7.59
C TYR A 72 -22.35 10.16 6.78
N PRO A 73 -21.80 9.19 6.01
CA PRO A 73 -22.63 8.28 5.22
C PRO A 73 -23.48 7.35 6.09
N ILE A 74 -22.98 6.97 7.27
CA ILE A 74 -23.71 6.13 8.23
C ILE A 74 -24.91 6.90 8.78
N LEU A 75 -24.71 8.16 9.19
CA LEU A 75 -25.77 9.02 9.70
C LEU A 75 -26.85 9.28 8.64
N VAL A 76 -26.44 9.56 7.39
CA VAL A 76 -27.38 9.73 6.27
C VAL A 76 -28.19 8.45 6.04
N LEU A 77 -27.57 7.27 6.09
CA LEU A 77 -28.25 5.99 5.95
C LEU A 77 -29.24 5.75 7.11
N MET A 78 -28.83 6.01 8.35
CA MET A 78 -29.71 5.87 9.54
C MET A 78 -30.92 6.81 9.46
N ILE A 79 -30.71 8.06 9.04
CA ILE A 79 -31.80 9.03 8.83
C ILE A 79 -32.73 8.55 7.72
N GLN A 80 -32.20 8.06 6.60
CA GLN A 80 -33.01 7.52 5.50
C GLN A 80 -33.86 6.33 5.93
N VAL A 81 -33.32 5.39 6.71
CA VAL A 81 -34.07 4.24 7.23
C VAL A 81 -35.20 4.71 8.15
N ARG A 82 -34.93 5.65 9.06
CA ARG A 82 -35.95 6.20 9.96
C ARG A 82 -37.04 6.96 9.22
N LEU A 83 -36.67 7.77 8.22
CA LEU A 83 -37.61 8.56 7.44
C LEU A 83 -38.44 7.69 6.48
N ASN A 84 -37.89 6.62 5.91
CA ASN A 84 -38.66 5.66 5.11
C ASN A 84 -39.65 4.86 5.95
N SER A 85 -39.34 4.61 7.23
CA SER A 85 -40.26 3.96 8.16
C SER A 85 -41.41 4.88 8.59
N SER A 86 -41.27 6.19 8.44
CA SER A 86 -42.33 7.17 8.68
C SER A 86 -43.02 7.46 7.34
N HIS A 87 -44.29 7.08 7.18
CA HIS A 87 -45.05 7.13 5.91
C HIS A 87 -45.25 8.53 5.27
N ASN A 88 -44.42 9.54 5.56
CA ASN A 88 -44.52 10.89 5.01
C ASN A 88 -43.82 11.04 3.64
N PRO A 89 -44.57 11.33 2.55
CA PRO A 89 -44.03 11.37 1.19
C PRO A 89 -43.15 12.58 0.89
N SER A 90 -43.15 13.62 1.73
CA SER A 90 -42.36 14.86 1.58
C SER A 90 -40.90 14.74 2.03
N SER A 91 -40.51 13.62 2.66
CA SER A 91 -39.17 13.42 3.25
C SER A 91 -38.12 12.80 2.30
N ARG A 92 -38.45 12.65 1.01
CA ARG A 92 -37.63 11.89 0.05
C ARG A 92 -36.39 12.63 -0.50
N TYR A 93 -36.09 13.83 0.00
CA TYR A 93 -35.00 14.68 -0.49
C TYR A 93 -33.68 14.55 0.28
N VAL A 94 -33.46 13.46 1.02
CA VAL A 94 -32.14 13.21 1.61
C VAL A 94 -31.19 12.72 0.51
N ALA A 95 -30.22 13.55 0.13
CA ALA A 95 -29.20 13.21 -0.87
C ALA A 95 -28.53 11.88 -0.52
N ARG A 96 -28.57 10.92 -1.45
CA ARG A 96 -27.88 9.64 -1.28
C ARG A 96 -26.37 9.89 -1.26
N PRO A 97 -25.62 9.29 -0.31
CA PRO A 97 -24.17 9.40 -0.31
C PRO A 97 -23.62 8.88 -1.64
N THR A 98 -22.77 9.67 -2.29
CA THR A 98 -22.16 9.28 -3.56
C THR A 98 -21.14 8.15 -3.35
N ARG A 99 -20.79 7.43 -4.41
CA ARG A 99 -19.75 6.36 -4.36
C ARG A 99 -18.41 6.89 -3.82
N LEU A 100 -18.08 8.15 -4.10
CA LEU A 100 -16.87 8.79 -3.62
C LEU A 100 -16.84 8.91 -2.10
N ILE A 101 -17.97 9.22 -1.47
CA ILE A 101 -18.09 9.36 -0.01
C ILE A 101 -17.88 8.02 0.68
N TRP A 102 -18.43 6.94 0.12
CA TRP A 102 -18.17 5.59 0.64
C TRP A 102 -16.71 5.18 0.47
N ALA A 103 -16.09 5.49 -0.67
CA ALA A 103 -14.68 5.19 -0.91
C ALA A 103 -13.73 6.00 0.01
N SER A 104 -14.05 7.25 0.30
CA SER A 104 -13.26 8.05 1.25
C SER A 104 -13.47 7.58 2.69
N ALA A 105 -14.69 7.15 3.04
CA ALA A 105 -14.98 6.55 4.35
C ALA A 105 -14.20 5.25 4.59
N THR A 106 -14.04 4.38 3.58
CA THR A 106 -13.26 3.14 3.73
C THR A 106 -11.77 3.41 3.93
N VAL A 107 -11.19 4.35 3.17
CA VAL A 107 -9.79 4.77 3.36
C VAL A 107 -9.59 5.40 4.74
N SER A 108 -10.55 6.24 5.17
CA SER A 108 -10.51 6.88 6.49
C SER A 108 -10.61 5.87 7.62
N PHE A 109 -11.51 4.89 7.50
CA PHE A 109 -11.64 3.80 8.47
C PHE A 109 -10.34 3.00 8.60
N ALA A 110 -9.72 2.62 7.48
CA ALA A 110 -8.44 1.91 7.49
C ALA A 110 -7.34 2.72 8.18
N ALA A 111 -7.22 4.02 7.87
CA ALA A 111 -6.22 4.88 8.48
C ALA A 111 -6.44 5.07 10.00
N ILE A 112 -7.68 5.32 10.42
CA ILE A 112 -8.04 5.46 11.84
C ILE A 112 -7.81 4.15 12.59
N TYR A 113 -8.17 3.01 12.00
CA TYR A 113 -7.94 1.70 12.59
C TYR A 113 -6.45 1.43 12.79
N CYS A 114 -5.61 1.67 11.79
CA CYS A 114 -4.16 1.52 11.92
C CYS A 114 -3.58 2.46 12.98
N PHE A 115 -4.04 3.73 13.02
CA PHE A 115 -3.62 4.67 14.04
C PHE A 115 -4.01 4.21 15.45
N ALA A 116 -5.25 3.75 15.63
CA ALA A 116 -5.73 3.21 16.90
C ALA A 116 -4.93 1.96 17.31
N ALA A 117 -4.66 1.05 16.37
CA ALA A 117 -3.94 -0.19 16.64
C ALA A 117 -2.48 0.04 17.10
N ASP A 118 -1.78 0.99 16.50
CA ASP A 118 -0.34 1.18 16.75
C ASP A 118 -0.03 2.32 17.73
N ARG A 119 -0.75 3.44 17.62
CA ARG A 119 -0.48 4.67 18.38
C ARG A 119 -1.30 4.80 19.66
N THR A 120 -2.15 3.84 19.99
CA THR A 120 -2.88 3.82 21.26
C THR A 120 -2.59 2.53 22.04
N ALA A 121 -3.00 2.52 23.31
CA ALA A 121 -2.90 1.34 24.18
C ALA A 121 -4.13 0.42 24.09
N TYR A 122 -5.04 0.63 23.11
CA TYR A 122 -6.24 -0.20 22.99
C TYR A 122 -5.94 -1.65 22.63
N PHE A 123 -4.83 -1.89 21.94
CA PHE A 123 -4.41 -3.22 21.51
C PHE A 123 -3.08 -3.60 22.16
N GLU A 124 -2.95 -4.89 22.46
CA GLU A 124 -1.70 -5.44 22.97
C GLU A 124 -0.61 -5.38 21.89
N LYS A 125 0.57 -4.88 22.29
CA LYS A 125 1.73 -4.76 21.41
C LYS A 125 2.61 -5.97 21.58
N ASN A 126 2.79 -6.74 20.51
CA ASN A 126 3.67 -7.89 20.50
C ASN A 126 4.81 -7.70 19.50
N PRO A 127 6.02 -8.19 19.82
CA PRO A 127 7.12 -8.16 18.89
C PRO A 127 6.77 -9.03 17.68
N LYS A 128 7.29 -8.62 16.53
CA LYS A 128 7.08 -9.35 15.28
C LYS A 128 7.81 -10.69 15.31
N GLY A 129 7.07 -11.75 15.62
CA GLY A 129 7.55 -13.13 15.62
C GLY A 129 7.58 -13.71 14.21
N VAL A 130 8.59 -14.54 13.93
CA VAL A 130 8.63 -15.36 12.72
C VAL A 130 7.87 -16.64 13.00
N ASP A 131 6.72 -16.81 12.35
CA ASP A 131 5.94 -18.04 12.40
C ASP A 131 5.72 -18.56 10.97
N GLN A 132 6.58 -19.52 10.60
CA GLN A 132 6.54 -20.14 9.28
C GLN A 132 5.30 -21.01 9.07
N ASN A 133 4.81 -21.68 10.13
CA ASN A 133 3.67 -22.58 10.01
C ASN A 133 2.38 -21.80 9.78
N MET A 134 2.18 -20.72 10.53
CA MET A 134 1.02 -19.85 10.35
C MET A 134 1.09 -19.11 9.01
N PHE A 135 2.28 -18.68 8.57
CA PHE A 135 2.48 -18.12 7.23
C PHE A 135 2.05 -19.09 6.12
N MET A 136 2.48 -20.36 6.18
CA MET A 136 2.12 -21.38 5.19
C MET A 136 0.63 -21.72 5.23
N CYS A 137 0.06 -21.85 6.43
CA CYS A 137 -1.36 -22.13 6.61
C CYS A 137 -2.24 -21.02 6.05
N LEU A 138 -1.95 -19.76 6.37
CA LEU A 138 -2.72 -18.62 5.87
C LEU A 138 -2.52 -18.41 4.36
N SER A 139 -1.32 -18.68 3.84
CA SER A 139 -1.06 -18.64 2.39
C SER A 139 -1.84 -19.73 1.65
N ALA A 140 -1.91 -20.94 2.21
CA ALA A 140 -2.69 -22.04 1.65
C ALA A 140 -4.21 -21.79 1.78
N ALA A 141 -4.67 -21.27 2.91
CA ALA A 141 -6.06 -20.90 3.13
C ALA A 141 -6.51 -19.81 2.16
N ALA A 142 -5.66 -18.79 1.94
CA ALA A 142 -5.88 -17.83 0.88
C ALA A 142 -5.99 -18.58 -0.46
N LEU A 143 -5.00 -19.38 -0.85
CA LEU A 143 -4.99 -20.10 -2.13
C LEU A 143 -6.28 -20.88 -2.38
N LEU A 144 -6.73 -21.63 -1.38
CA LEU A 144 -7.99 -22.38 -1.43
C LEU A 144 -9.20 -21.45 -1.58
N ALA A 145 -9.24 -20.33 -0.85
CA ALA A 145 -10.33 -19.36 -0.99
C ALA A 145 -10.38 -18.76 -2.40
N GLY A 146 -9.25 -18.40 -3.02
CA GLY A 146 -9.28 -17.87 -4.38
C GLY A 146 -9.51 -18.94 -5.45
N LEU A 147 -9.11 -20.20 -5.22
CA LEU A 147 -9.53 -21.32 -6.06
C LEU A 147 -11.04 -21.57 -5.97
N ALA A 148 -11.62 -21.46 -4.77
CA ALA A 148 -13.06 -21.61 -4.55
C ALA A 148 -13.89 -20.45 -5.15
N THR A 149 -13.34 -19.24 -5.20
CA THR A 149 -14.01 -18.08 -5.81
C THR A 149 -13.70 -17.89 -7.29
N SER A 150 -12.83 -18.71 -7.86
CA SER A 150 -12.46 -18.65 -9.27
C SER A 150 -13.67 -18.90 -10.17
N LYS A 151 -13.96 -17.94 -11.04
CA LYS A 151 -15.04 -18.05 -12.03
C LYS A 151 -14.46 -18.47 -13.37
N LYS A 152 -15.16 -19.34 -14.11
CA LYS A 152 -14.80 -19.65 -15.50
C LYS A 152 -14.89 -18.38 -16.34
N SER A 153 -13.86 -18.13 -17.14
CA SER A 153 -13.85 -17.02 -18.08
C SER A 153 -14.83 -17.33 -19.21
N TYR A 154 -16.01 -16.71 -19.19
CA TYR A 154 -16.94 -16.76 -20.32
C TYR A 154 -16.51 -15.71 -21.34
N SER A 155 -16.03 -16.15 -22.50
CA SER A 155 -15.87 -15.29 -23.66
C SER A 155 -17.25 -14.77 -24.07
N ALA A 156 -17.43 -13.45 -24.05
CA ALA A 156 -18.67 -12.83 -24.49
C ALA A 156 -18.96 -13.21 -25.97
N PRO A 157 -20.22 -13.48 -26.35
CA PRO A 157 -20.58 -13.73 -27.74
C PRO A 157 -20.27 -12.49 -28.61
N ALA A 158 -19.74 -12.74 -29.80
CA ALA A 158 -19.16 -11.78 -30.75
C ALA A 158 -20.16 -10.80 -31.41
N ASN A 159 -21.15 -10.28 -30.67
CA ASN A 159 -22.26 -9.49 -31.24
C ASN A 159 -22.30 -8.02 -30.78
N THR A 160 -21.17 -7.44 -30.37
CA THR A 160 -21.08 -5.98 -30.26
C THR A 160 -19.87 -5.51 -31.04
N GLY A 161 -20.09 -4.61 -32.00
CA GLY A 161 -19.07 -4.03 -32.90
C GLY A 161 -17.97 -3.21 -32.21
N ALA A 162 -17.76 -3.39 -30.91
CA ALA A 162 -16.54 -2.98 -30.25
C ALA A 162 -15.44 -3.93 -30.72
N LYS A 163 -14.47 -3.43 -31.49
CA LYS A 163 -13.30 -4.21 -31.90
C LYS A 163 -12.77 -4.94 -30.66
N PRO A 164 -12.77 -6.28 -30.63
CA PRO A 164 -12.18 -7.00 -29.52
C PRO A 164 -10.75 -6.48 -29.41
N TYR A 165 -10.41 -5.99 -28.22
CA TYR A 165 -9.04 -5.71 -27.84
C TYR A 165 -8.18 -6.84 -28.41
N SER A 166 -7.26 -6.49 -29.31
CA SER A 166 -6.75 -7.44 -30.28
C SER A 166 -6.23 -8.67 -29.55
N SER A 167 -6.81 -9.82 -29.87
CA SER A 167 -6.38 -11.15 -29.41
C SER A 167 -4.99 -11.53 -29.95
N ARG A 168 -4.26 -10.56 -30.52
CA ARG A 168 -2.95 -10.75 -31.10
C ARG A 168 -1.93 -10.58 -29.98
N GLN A 169 -1.55 -11.71 -29.39
CA GLN A 169 -0.33 -11.90 -28.59
C GLN A 169 -0.33 -11.44 -27.13
N GLN A 170 -1.45 -11.56 -26.40
CA GLN A 170 -1.34 -11.63 -24.94
C GLN A 170 -1.08 -13.09 -24.51
N PRO A 171 0.10 -13.43 -23.95
CA PRO A 171 0.39 -14.79 -23.50
C PRO A 171 -0.50 -15.24 -22.32
N LEU A 172 -1.14 -14.29 -21.63
CA LEU A 172 -2.14 -14.50 -20.56
C LEU A 172 -3.31 -13.54 -20.72
N SER A 173 -4.52 -13.99 -20.42
CA SER A 173 -5.68 -13.09 -20.40
C SER A 173 -5.51 -12.01 -19.33
N ARG A 174 -6.01 -10.80 -19.59
CA ARG A 174 -5.99 -9.70 -18.61
C ARG A 174 -6.58 -10.11 -17.25
N GLY A 175 -7.65 -10.91 -17.25
CA GLY A 175 -8.24 -11.44 -16.02
C GLY A 175 -7.26 -12.26 -15.20
N GLN A 176 -6.59 -13.25 -15.82
CA GLN A 176 -5.60 -14.08 -15.14
C GLN A 176 -4.42 -13.28 -14.59
N THR A 177 -3.95 -12.28 -15.33
CA THR A 177 -2.86 -11.41 -14.87
C THR A 177 -3.25 -10.59 -13.64
N GLU A 178 -4.48 -10.07 -13.58
CA GLU A 178 -4.95 -9.32 -12.41
C GLU A 178 -5.20 -10.22 -11.20
N GLU A 179 -5.69 -11.45 -11.39
CA GLU A 179 -5.78 -12.46 -10.32
C GLU A 179 -4.40 -12.80 -9.76
N TRP A 180 -3.42 -13.02 -10.64
CA TRP A 180 -2.05 -13.33 -10.25
C TRP A 180 -1.37 -12.18 -9.49
N LYS A 181 -1.63 -10.93 -9.89
CA LYS A 181 -1.21 -9.75 -9.13
C LYS A 181 -1.84 -9.69 -7.74
N GLY A 182 -3.13 -10.02 -7.63
CA GLY A 182 -3.83 -10.11 -6.34
C GLY A 182 -3.21 -11.16 -5.43
N TRP A 183 -2.91 -12.35 -5.98
CA TRP A 183 -2.18 -13.41 -5.29
C TRP A 183 -0.85 -12.94 -4.71
N MET A 184 -0.02 -12.31 -5.55
CA MET A 184 1.25 -11.75 -5.12
C MET A 184 1.09 -10.74 -3.99
N GLN A 185 0.10 -9.86 -4.06
CA GLN A 185 -0.15 -8.85 -3.02
C GLN A 185 -0.47 -9.50 -1.67
N ILE A 186 -1.31 -10.54 -1.65
CA ILE A 186 -1.63 -11.28 -0.43
C ILE A 186 -0.38 -11.94 0.15
N THR A 187 0.42 -12.64 -0.67
CA THR A 187 1.64 -13.32 -0.21
C THR A 187 2.68 -12.33 0.30
N ILE A 188 2.87 -11.19 -0.39
CA ILE A 188 3.77 -10.11 0.04
C ILE A 188 3.31 -9.52 1.38
N LEU A 189 2.00 -9.35 1.58
CA LEU A 189 1.44 -8.87 2.83
C LEU A 189 1.72 -9.84 3.98
N LEU A 190 1.44 -11.14 3.79
CA LEU A 190 1.72 -12.17 4.80
C LEU A 190 3.22 -12.26 5.12
N TYR A 191 4.09 -12.17 4.10
CA TYR A 191 5.54 -12.12 4.29
C TYR A 191 5.97 -10.97 5.19
N HIS A 192 5.43 -9.76 4.94
CA HIS A 192 5.70 -8.60 5.78
C HIS A 192 5.02 -8.68 7.13
N TYR A 193 3.89 -9.37 7.28
CA TYR A 193 3.24 -9.54 8.57
C TYR A 193 4.06 -10.46 9.50
N PHE A 194 4.45 -11.64 9.00
CA PHE A 194 5.22 -12.65 9.77
C PHE A 194 6.73 -12.41 9.82
N GLY A 195 7.25 -11.38 9.15
CA GLY A 195 8.69 -11.07 9.22
C GLY A 195 9.55 -12.16 8.58
N MET A 196 9.01 -12.79 7.54
CA MET A 196 9.63 -13.91 6.83
C MET A 196 10.89 -13.51 6.06
N SER A 197 11.34 -12.25 6.14
CA SER A 197 12.63 -11.79 5.60
C SER A 197 13.82 -12.54 6.17
N LYS A 198 13.69 -13.12 7.37
CA LYS A 198 14.72 -13.94 8.01
C LYS A 198 14.84 -15.35 7.40
N VAL A 199 13.85 -15.78 6.63
CA VAL A 199 13.80 -17.11 6.01
C VAL A 199 14.19 -16.99 4.55
N LEU A 200 15.38 -17.50 4.21
CA LEU A 200 16.01 -17.25 2.90
C LEU A 200 15.15 -17.67 1.70
N TRP A 201 14.56 -18.86 1.74
CA TRP A 201 13.77 -19.36 0.61
C TRP A 201 12.49 -18.53 0.39
N VAL A 202 11.84 -18.05 1.47
CA VAL A 202 10.66 -17.18 1.36
C VAL A 202 11.08 -15.82 0.83
N TYR A 203 12.19 -15.27 1.32
CA TYR A 203 12.74 -14.02 0.81
C TYR A 203 12.98 -14.08 -0.71
N GLN A 204 13.65 -15.14 -1.18
CA GLN A 204 13.91 -15.33 -2.61
C GLN A 204 12.61 -15.47 -3.41
N PHE A 205 11.64 -16.25 -2.92
CA PHE A 205 10.34 -16.40 -3.56
C PHE A 205 9.57 -15.08 -3.67
N ILE A 206 9.51 -14.31 -2.58
CA ILE A 206 8.84 -13.00 -2.56
C ILE A 206 9.53 -12.02 -3.50
N ARG A 207 10.86 -12.08 -3.61
CA ARG A 207 11.58 -11.25 -4.59
C ARG A 207 11.13 -11.58 -6.00
N LEU A 208 11.06 -12.87 -6.36
CA LEU A 208 10.54 -13.30 -7.66
C LEU A 208 9.09 -12.81 -7.89
N CYS A 209 8.23 -12.83 -6.87
CA CYS A 209 6.89 -12.27 -6.96
C CYS A 209 6.92 -10.76 -7.25
N VAL A 210 7.75 -9.98 -6.55
CA VAL A 210 7.90 -8.54 -6.77
C VAL A 210 8.41 -8.25 -8.18
N SER A 211 9.48 -8.93 -8.61
CA SER A 211 10.03 -8.77 -9.96
C SER A 211 8.98 -9.11 -11.03
N SER A 212 8.24 -10.20 -10.85
CA SER A 212 7.17 -10.62 -11.77
C SER A 212 6.01 -9.62 -11.79
N TYR A 213 5.66 -9.03 -10.65
CA TYR A 213 4.64 -7.98 -10.58
C TYR A 213 5.05 -6.74 -11.35
N LEU A 214 6.30 -6.28 -11.16
CA LEU A 214 6.86 -5.13 -11.87
C LEU A 214 6.94 -5.41 -13.37
N PHE A 215 7.33 -6.63 -13.76
CA PHE A 215 7.31 -7.10 -15.15
C PHE A 215 5.91 -6.96 -15.77
N MET A 216 4.88 -7.55 -15.13
CA MET A 216 3.50 -7.51 -15.64
C MET A 216 2.92 -6.10 -15.67
N THR A 217 3.30 -5.25 -14.71
CA THR A 217 2.89 -3.84 -14.66
C THR A 217 3.56 -3.05 -15.79
N GLY A 218 4.85 -3.30 -16.02
CA GLY A 218 5.60 -2.77 -17.16
C GLY A 218 4.93 -3.10 -18.48
N TYR A 219 4.70 -4.39 -18.73
CA TYR A 219 4.03 -4.88 -19.92
C TYR A 219 2.65 -4.28 -20.14
N GLY A 220 1.81 -4.30 -19.11
CA GLY A 220 0.46 -3.75 -19.21
C GLY A 220 0.45 -2.27 -19.57
N HIS A 221 1.37 -1.47 -19.03
CA HIS A 221 1.45 -0.05 -19.38
C HIS A 221 2.08 0.18 -20.76
N THR A 222 3.13 -0.55 -21.11
CA THR A 222 3.81 -0.44 -22.41
C THR A 222 2.86 -0.75 -23.55
N ILE A 223 2.20 -1.91 -23.53
CA ILE A 223 1.21 -2.30 -24.55
C ILE A 223 0.07 -1.28 -24.62
N TYR A 224 -0.45 -0.83 -23.47
CA TYR A 224 -1.49 0.18 -23.45
C TYR A 224 -1.07 1.47 -24.19
N PHE A 225 0.14 1.97 -23.95
CA PHE A 225 0.63 3.18 -24.62
C PHE A 225 0.88 2.95 -26.10
N LEU A 226 1.36 1.76 -26.49
CA LEU A 226 1.59 1.43 -27.89
C LEU A 226 0.27 1.33 -28.69
N GLU A 227 -0.76 0.72 -28.11
CA GLU A 227 -2.04 0.48 -28.78
C GLU A 227 -3.00 1.68 -28.68
N THR A 228 -3.18 2.22 -27.47
CA THR A 228 -4.18 3.24 -27.18
C THR A 228 -3.67 4.65 -27.50
N LYS A 229 -2.35 4.85 -27.48
CA LYS A 229 -1.68 6.15 -27.69
C LYS A 229 -2.16 7.27 -26.76
N ASP A 230 -2.78 6.92 -25.63
CA ASP A 230 -3.22 7.88 -24.63
C ASP A 230 -2.08 8.18 -23.64
N PHE A 231 -1.47 9.35 -23.82
CA PHE A 231 -0.44 9.91 -22.95
C PHE A 231 -0.96 11.04 -22.05
N SER A 232 -2.28 11.11 -21.84
CA SER A 232 -2.92 12.14 -21.03
C SER A 232 -2.34 12.20 -19.61
N LEU A 233 -2.13 13.42 -19.12
CA LEU A 233 -1.75 13.67 -17.72
C LEU A 233 -2.83 13.17 -16.76
N GLN A 234 -4.11 13.16 -17.18
CA GLN A 234 -5.20 12.62 -16.38
C GLN A 234 -4.99 11.14 -16.06
N ARG A 235 -4.51 10.35 -17.04
CA ARG A 235 -4.20 8.93 -16.81
C ARG A 235 -3.03 8.79 -15.85
N ALA A 236 -1.97 9.59 -16.01
CA ALA A 236 -0.83 9.57 -15.11
C ALA A 236 -1.27 9.84 -13.66
N VAL A 237 -2.03 10.91 -13.43
CA VAL A 237 -2.58 11.24 -12.11
C VAL A 237 -3.45 10.11 -11.56
N ASN A 238 -4.33 9.52 -12.37
CA ASN A 238 -5.19 8.42 -11.94
C ASN A 238 -4.41 7.17 -11.51
N VAL A 239 -3.36 6.80 -12.24
CA VAL A 239 -2.50 5.65 -11.90
C VAL A 239 -1.72 5.95 -10.61
N LEU A 240 -1.11 7.13 -10.51
CA LEU A 240 -0.35 7.54 -9.33
C LEU A 240 -1.23 7.60 -8.07
N LEU A 241 -2.42 8.19 -8.18
CA LEU A 241 -3.37 8.27 -7.08
C LEU A 241 -3.81 6.87 -6.65
N ARG A 242 -4.24 6.02 -7.60
CA ARG A 242 -4.69 4.66 -7.29
C ARG A 242 -3.62 3.83 -6.57
N THR A 243 -2.36 3.95 -6.98
CA THR A 243 -1.26 3.14 -6.43
C THR A 243 -0.78 3.66 -5.07
N ASN A 244 -0.77 4.98 -4.84
CA ASN A 244 -0.10 5.57 -3.67
C ASN A 244 -1.04 6.16 -2.62
N LEU A 245 -2.31 6.44 -2.95
CA LEU A 245 -3.22 7.20 -2.06
C LEU A 245 -3.26 6.63 -0.64
N LEU A 246 -3.49 5.33 -0.49
CA LEU A 246 -3.59 4.70 0.83
C LEU A 246 -2.25 4.76 1.59
N ASN A 247 -1.14 4.49 0.92
CA ASN A 247 0.18 4.44 1.55
C ASN A 247 0.67 5.82 1.99
N VAL A 248 0.41 6.85 1.19
CA VAL A 248 0.71 8.25 1.54
C VAL A 248 -0.13 8.70 2.73
N VAL A 249 -1.44 8.40 2.71
CA VAL A 249 -2.34 8.69 3.84
C VAL A 249 -1.84 7.99 5.11
N LEU A 250 -1.47 6.72 5.01
CA LEU A 250 -1.03 5.95 6.16
C LEU A 250 0.32 6.44 6.69
N ALA A 251 1.30 6.70 5.83
CA ALA A 251 2.59 7.25 6.24
C ALA A 251 2.43 8.62 6.92
N PHE A 252 1.54 9.48 6.42
CA PHE A 252 1.23 10.77 7.02
C PHE A 252 0.57 10.64 8.40
N VAL A 253 -0.51 9.84 8.50
CA VAL A 253 -1.26 9.63 9.75
C VAL A 253 -0.38 8.98 10.82
N MET A 254 0.45 8.02 10.42
CA MET A 254 1.34 7.31 11.32
C MET A 254 2.59 8.11 11.67
N GLY A 255 2.91 9.19 10.93
CA GLY A 255 4.15 9.94 11.11
C GLY A 255 5.38 9.07 10.86
N THR A 256 5.30 8.17 9.89
CA THR A 256 6.39 7.25 9.54
C THR A 256 6.97 7.58 8.17
N HIS A 257 8.12 6.98 7.89
CA HIS A 257 8.75 7.03 6.58
C HIS A 257 7.89 6.33 5.51
N TYR A 258 7.92 6.86 4.28
CA TYR A 258 7.15 6.31 3.16
C TYR A 258 7.79 5.07 2.54
N ASP A 259 9.11 4.94 2.68
CA ASP A 259 9.93 3.80 2.25
C ASP A 259 9.48 2.45 2.85
N LEU A 260 8.80 2.44 4.00
CA LEU A 260 8.13 1.26 4.55
C LEU A 260 7.18 0.65 3.53
N TYR A 261 6.58 1.48 2.67
CA TYR A 261 5.73 1.11 1.54
C TYR A 261 6.51 1.18 0.21
N TYR A 262 7.72 0.62 0.18
CA TYR A 262 8.59 0.64 -1.01
C TYR A 262 7.90 0.11 -2.27
N PHE A 263 7.12 -0.97 -2.19
CA PHE A 263 6.57 -1.65 -3.36
C PHE A 263 5.68 -0.73 -4.25
N PRO A 264 4.69 -0.01 -3.70
CA PRO A 264 3.97 1.06 -4.42
C PRO A 264 4.88 2.15 -5.00
N ALA A 265 5.92 2.56 -4.27
CA ALA A 265 6.88 3.56 -4.73
C ALA A 265 7.67 3.07 -5.95
N LEU A 266 8.14 1.81 -5.95
CA LEU A 266 8.79 1.19 -7.10
C LEU A 266 7.87 1.13 -8.31
N SER A 267 6.61 0.70 -8.12
CA SER A 267 5.62 0.65 -9.21
C SER A 267 5.38 2.03 -9.83
N THR A 268 5.43 3.09 -9.02
CA THR A 268 5.27 4.48 -9.45
C THR A 268 6.45 4.95 -10.30
N VAL A 269 7.68 4.72 -9.82
CA VAL A 269 8.89 5.07 -10.57
C VAL A 269 8.91 4.35 -11.92
N TRP A 270 8.58 3.06 -11.94
CA TRP A 270 8.51 2.30 -13.18
C TRP A 270 7.44 2.81 -14.14
N PHE A 271 6.24 3.12 -13.66
CA PHE A 271 5.21 3.75 -14.48
C PHE A 271 5.70 5.05 -15.13
N LEU A 272 6.38 5.91 -14.38
CA LEU A 272 6.92 7.16 -14.89
C LEU A 272 8.03 6.93 -15.93
N ILE A 273 8.97 6.02 -15.65
CA ILE A 273 10.02 5.62 -16.61
C ILE A 273 9.38 5.18 -17.93
N ILE A 274 8.34 4.34 -17.88
CA ILE A 274 7.62 3.89 -19.08
C ILE A 274 6.96 5.06 -19.79
N TRP A 275 6.25 5.92 -19.06
CA TRP A 275 5.56 7.08 -19.63
C TRP A 275 6.50 8.06 -20.33
N PHE A 276 7.72 8.25 -19.82
CA PHE A 276 8.75 9.09 -20.46
C PHE A 276 9.49 8.39 -21.61
N THR A 277 9.73 7.07 -21.49
CA THR A 277 10.49 6.30 -22.47
C THR A 277 9.73 6.12 -23.78
N ILE A 278 8.42 5.84 -23.73
CA ILE A 278 7.62 5.59 -24.93
C ILE A 278 7.35 6.89 -25.69
N PRO A 279 7.57 6.93 -27.02
CA PRO A 279 7.32 8.11 -27.83
C PRO A 279 5.85 8.45 -27.94
N LYS A 280 5.51 9.70 -27.67
CA LYS A 280 4.18 10.28 -27.94
C LYS A 280 3.92 10.47 -29.44
N ASN A 281 4.98 10.58 -30.25
CA ASN A 281 4.87 10.75 -31.69
C ASN A 281 4.74 9.40 -32.41
N ALA A 282 3.62 9.21 -33.11
CA ALA A 282 3.30 7.98 -33.85
C ALA A 282 4.33 7.64 -34.94
N ALA A 283 4.99 8.63 -35.57
CA ALA A 283 6.00 8.38 -36.59
C ALA A 283 7.29 7.80 -36.01
N ILE A 284 7.65 8.19 -34.78
CA ILE A 284 8.81 7.63 -34.06
C ILE A 284 8.48 6.23 -33.55
N GLN A 285 7.25 6.02 -33.11
CA GLN A 285 6.76 4.71 -32.65
C GLN A 285 6.76 3.65 -33.76
N ALA A 286 6.42 4.04 -35.00
CA ALA A 286 6.43 3.14 -36.16
C ALA A 286 7.85 2.66 -36.54
N ASN A 287 8.89 3.38 -36.12
CA ASN A 287 10.27 3.00 -36.39
C ASN A 287 10.85 2.23 -35.20
N THR A 288 10.84 0.89 -35.31
CA THR A 288 11.35 -0.03 -34.28
C THR A 288 12.77 0.33 -33.82
N TRP A 289 13.65 0.75 -34.73
CA TRP A 289 15.02 1.14 -34.39
C TRP A 289 15.06 2.36 -33.45
N ARG A 290 14.23 3.38 -33.71
CA ARG A 290 14.15 4.58 -32.85
C ARG A 290 13.50 4.29 -31.51
N LEU A 291 12.58 3.32 -31.46
CA LEU A 291 11.99 2.88 -30.19
C LEU A 291 13.00 2.11 -29.35
N MET A 292 13.73 1.17 -29.97
CA MET A 292 14.80 0.40 -29.33
C MET A 292 15.92 1.31 -28.82
N SER A 293 16.34 2.32 -29.57
CA SER A 293 17.38 3.24 -29.11
C SER A 293 16.97 4.04 -27.87
N ARG A 294 15.68 4.39 -27.73
CA ARG A 294 15.15 5.05 -26.52
C ARG A 294 15.06 4.10 -25.33
N ILE A 295 14.74 2.83 -25.56
CA ILE A 295 14.74 1.81 -24.51
C ILE A 295 16.17 1.60 -23.98
N VAL A 296 17.15 1.47 -24.88
CA VAL A 296 18.57 1.37 -24.50
C VAL A 296 19.04 2.63 -23.77
N LEU A 297 18.67 3.82 -24.26
CA LEU A 297 18.99 5.07 -23.58
C LEU A 297 18.37 5.14 -22.18
N SER A 298 17.11 4.73 -22.03
CA SER A 298 16.43 4.64 -20.73
C SER A 298 17.14 3.68 -19.78
N SER A 299 17.53 2.50 -20.27
CA SER A 299 18.31 1.51 -19.51
C SER A 299 19.69 2.04 -19.07
N ALA A 300 20.36 2.80 -19.94
CA ALA A 300 21.61 3.46 -19.62
C ALA A 300 21.41 4.55 -18.54
N ILE A 301 20.36 5.37 -18.64
CA ILE A 301 20.02 6.39 -17.64
C ILE A 301 19.72 5.76 -16.29
N VAL A 302 18.91 4.69 -16.25
CA VAL A 302 18.60 3.97 -15.00
C VAL A 302 19.86 3.33 -14.40
N SER A 303 20.71 2.71 -15.22
CA SER A 303 21.98 2.15 -14.75
C SER A 303 22.92 3.23 -14.21
N LEU A 304 22.93 4.41 -14.84
CA LEU A 304 23.70 5.58 -14.39
C LEU A 304 23.15 6.12 -13.07
N ALA A 305 21.83 6.20 -12.93
CA ALA A 305 21.17 6.65 -11.71
C ALA A 305 21.42 5.70 -10.53
N ILE A 306 21.44 4.38 -10.78
CA ILE A 306 21.81 3.38 -9.75
C ILE A 306 23.29 3.51 -9.38
N ARG A 307 24.16 3.73 -10.36
CA ARG A 307 25.62 3.87 -10.12
C ARG A 307 25.96 5.13 -9.33
N TYR A 308 25.30 6.25 -9.60
CA TYR A 308 25.47 7.51 -8.87
C TYR A 308 24.40 7.69 -7.79
N GLY A 309 24.13 6.63 -7.02
CA GLY A 309 23.11 6.64 -5.98
C GLY A 309 23.22 7.80 -4.99
N GLU A 310 24.44 8.21 -4.64
CA GLU A 310 24.72 9.35 -3.73
C GLU A 310 24.13 10.68 -4.23
N VAL A 311 24.15 10.91 -5.54
CA VAL A 311 23.56 12.13 -6.14
C VAL A 311 22.05 12.08 -6.00
N MET A 312 21.45 10.91 -6.21
CA MET A 312 20.00 10.72 -6.09
C MET A 312 19.53 10.82 -4.64
N GLU A 313 20.32 10.34 -3.68
CA GLU A 313 20.09 10.54 -2.24
C GLU A 313 20.07 12.04 -1.89
N THR A 314 20.98 12.82 -2.46
CA THR A 314 21.04 14.27 -2.27
C THR A 314 19.78 14.96 -2.83
N TRP A 315 19.31 14.58 -4.02
CA TRP A 315 18.07 15.11 -4.59
C TRP A 315 16.84 14.75 -3.75
N LEU A 316 16.77 13.52 -3.24
CA LEU A 316 15.68 13.08 -2.36
C LEU A 316 15.72 13.82 -1.02
N ALA A 317 16.90 14.10 -0.47
CA ALA A 317 17.07 14.91 0.73
C ALA A 317 16.58 16.35 0.52
N ILE A 318 16.88 16.98 -0.62
CA ILE A 318 16.37 18.32 -0.97
C ILE A 318 14.83 18.34 -1.03
N ILE A 319 14.22 17.31 -1.61
CA ILE A 319 12.75 17.18 -1.69
C ILE A 319 12.16 17.01 -0.28
N ASN A 320 12.85 16.27 0.59
CA ASN A 320 12.45 16.08 1.98
C ASN A 320 12.55 17.38 2.80
N ASP A 321 13.59 18.17 2.58
CA ASP A 321 13.83 19.45 3.26
C ASP A 321 12.88 20.57 2.80
N LEU A 322 12.23 20.41 1.64
CA LEU A 322 11.19 21.32 1.16
C LEU A 322 9.93 21.35 2.04
N GLY A 323 9.84 20.50 3.06
CA GLY A 323 8.97 20.73 4.22
C GLY A 323 7.46 20.69 3.94
N LEU A 324 7.03 20.06 2.84
CA LEU A 324 5.62 19.92 2.47
C LEU A 324 4.79 19.00 3.40
N GLY A 325 5.31 18.68 4.60
CA GLY A 325 4.70 17.73 5.53
C GLY A 325 4.64 16.30 4.98
N MET A 326 5.47 15.99 3.97
CA MET A 326 5.51 14.68 3.35
C MET A 326 6.34 13.70 4.19
N PRO A 327 5.97 12.41 4.17
CA PRO A 327 6.71 11.36 4.85
C PRO A 327 8.13 11.22 4.26
N VAL A 328 9.12 11.20 5.15
CA VAL A 328 10.55 11.10 4.81
C VAL A 328 10.82 9.84 4.00
N ILE A 329 11.61 9.94 2.94
CA ILE A 329 12.04 8.83 2.08
C ILE A 329 13.53 8.58 2.33
N ASP A 330 13.91 7.42 2.88
CA ASP A 330 15.30 6.99 2.88
C ASP A 330 15.72 6.61 1.44
N GLY A 331 16.47 7.52 0.81
CA GLY A 331 16.97 7.34 -0.55
C GLY A 331 17.87 6.12 -0.71
N ARG A 332 18.65 5.78 0.32
CA ARG A 332 19.60 4.67 0.28
C ARG A 332 18.88 3.33 0.26
N GLU A 333 17.94 3.16 1.18
CA GLU A 333 17.12 1.94 1.23
C GLU A 333 16.25 1.80 -0.02
N PHE A 334 15.66 2.90 -0.50
CA PHE A 334 14.89 2.91 -1.74
C PHE A 334 15.73 2.48 -2.94
N LEU A 335 16.91 3.08 -3.14
CA LEU A 335 17.80 2.78 -4.27
C LEU A 335 18.33 1.35 -4.21
N PHE A 336 18.69 0.85 -3.02
CA PHE A 336 19.05 -0.54 -2.83
C PHE A 336 17.93 -1.48 -3.32
N ARG A 337 16.70 -1.24 -2.87
CA ARG A 337 15.53 -2.05 -3.28
C ARG A 337 15.19 -1.88 -4.76
N PHE A 338 15.36 -0.70 -5.34
CA PHE A 338 15.15 -0.44 -6.76
C PHE A 338 16.17 -1.17 -7.65
N SER A 339 17.45 -1.15 -7.27
CA SER A 339 18.55 -1.76 -8.04
C SER A 339 18.38 -3.26 -8.26
N LEU A 340 17.77 -3.95 -7.29
CA LEU A 340 17.60 -5.41 -7.29
C LEU A 340 16.60 -5.91 -8.36
N ASP A 341 15.58 -5.10 -8.74
CA ASP A 341 14.62 -5.46 -9.80
C ASP A 341 14.75 -4.56 -11.05
N ALA A 342 15.82 -3.77 -11.14
CA ALA A 342 15.95 -2.68 -12.11
C ALA A 342 15.87 -3.15 -13.58
N TYR A 343 16.31 -4.37 -13.89
CA TYR A 343 16.45 -4.81 -15.28
C TYR A 343 15.27 -5.62 -15.79
N VAL A 344 14.41 -6.11 -14.89
CA VAL A 344 13.32 -7.03 -15.22
C VAL A 344 12.29 -6.37 -16.15
N VAL A 345 11.98 -5.10 -15.92
CA VAL A 345 11.01 -4.36 -16.75
C VAL A 345 11.57 -4.12 -18.16
N TYR A 346 12.88 -3.93 -18.34
CA TYR A 346 13.47 -3.69 -19.66
C TYR A 346 13.42 -4.90 -20.60
N PHE A 347 13.45 -6.13 -20.06
CA PHE A 347 13.23 -7.34 -20.86
C PHE A 347 11.89 -7.31 -21.60
N ASP A 348 10.88 -6.71 -20.99
CA ASP A 348 9.57 -6.57 -21.58
C ASP A 348 9.53 -5.56 -22.74
N PHE A 349 10.16 -4.40 -22.54
CA PHE A 349 10.27 -3.38 -23.58
C PHE A 349 10.82 -3.96 -24.88
N ALA A 350 11.93 -4.71 -24.80
CA ALA A 350 12.55 -5.33 -25.97
C ALA A 350 11.65 -6.37 -26.66
N ARG A 351 10.88 -7.16 -25.88
CA ARG A 351 9.97 -8.18 -26.42
C ARG A 351 8.74 -7.56 -27.08
N SER A 352 8.17 -6.51 -26.48
CA SER A 352 6.98 -5.83 -27.00
C SER A 352 7.22 -5.07 -28.32
N THR A 353 8.49 -4.80 -28.65
CA THR A 353 8.89 -4.02 -29.83
C THR A 353 9.58 -4.84 -30.92
N GLY A 354 9.85 -6.12 -30.68
CA GLY A 354 10.46 -7.00 -31.68
C GLY A 354 9.56 -7.18 -32.91
N PRO A 355 10.12 -7.23 -34.13
CA PRO A 355 9.36 -7.69 -35.28
C PRO A 355 8.95 -9.16 -35.07
N ASN A 356 7.68 -9.48 -35.33
CA ASN A 356 7.22 -10.86 -35.47
C ASN A 356 7.78 -11.49 -36.74
#